data_AF-A0A495SEA6-F1
#
_entry.id   AF-A0A495SEA6-F1
#
_cell.length_a   1.000
_cell.length_b   1.000
_cell.length_c   1.000
_cell.angle_alpha   90.00
_cell.angle_beta   90.00
_cell.angle_gamma   90.00
#
_symmetry.space_group_name_H-M   'P 1'
#
loop_
_entity.id
_entity.type
_entity.pdbx_description
1 polymer ?
#
loop_
_entity_poly.entity_id
_entity_poly.type
_entity_poly.pdbx_seq_one_letter_code
_entity_poly.pdbx_strand_id
1 'polypeptide(L)'
;MKNILCLLTLFLLFNCNKYEEKNDRIKKVDTLAIDTNTLDINDQKSNDELNKMILSNDTIIYKKYRRKYMTSGHSKEFIYYAILMAEKNNYAEAYRDIADILDFALDDPLAYNSQYASYCLLKAYEMKSQRAISSVNYVYTEKGKKIPSSSSIYCNK
;
A
#
# COMPACT_ATOMS: atom_id res chain seq x y z
N MET A 1 35.13 41.31 14.97
CA MET A 1 35.89 40.06 15.21
C MET A 1 35.78 39.70 16.69
N LYS A 2 34.92 38.74 17.02
CA LYS A 2 34.94 38.00 18.29
C LYS A 2 34.00 36.80 18.16
N ASN A 3 34.64 35.65 17.97
CA ASN A 3 34.36 34.38 18.64
C ASN A 3 33.03 33.69 18.32
N ILE A 4 33.04 32.97 17.20
CA ILE A 4 32.31 31.72 16.98
C ILE A 4 32.88 30.69 17.96
N LEU A 5 32.23 30.52 19.11
CA LEU A 5 32.59 29.50 20.10
C LEU A 5 31.31 28.95 20.74
N CYS A 6 30.56 28.14 20.00
CA CYS A 6 29.41 27.41 20.57
C CYS A 6 29.05 26.12 19.82
N LEU A 7 30.00 25.46 19.17
CA LEU A 7 29.68 24.29 18.31
C LEU A 7 30.61 23.08 18.47
N LEU A 8 31.28 22.92 19.62
CA LEU A 8 32.24 21.83 19.83
C LEU A 8 31.97 20.93 21.05
N THR A 9 30.80 21.01 21.68
CA THR A 9 30.50 20.19 22.88
C THR A 9 29.47 19.07 22.67
N LEU A 10 29.00 18.81 21.45
CA LEU A 10 28.00 17.75 21.19
C LEU A 10 28.54 16.46 20.55
N PHE A 11 29.87 16.33 20.39
CA PHE A 11 30.48 15.16 19.73
C PHE A 11 31.04 14.07 20.67
N LEU A 12 30.73 14.10 21.98
CA LEU A 12 31.31 13.17 22.97
C LEU A 12 30.35 12.13 23.57
N LEU A 13 29.26 11.77 22.89
CA LEU A 13 28.36 10.69 23.33
C LEU A 13 28.32 9.46 22.41
N PHE A 14 29.41 9.15 21.71
CA PHE A 14 29.64 7.80 21.16
C PHE A 14 30.54 7.01 22.11
N ASN A 15 30.00 6.64 23.27
CA ASN A 15 30.59 5.61 24.13
C ASN A 15 30.13 4.25 23.58
N CYS A 16 31.00 3.59 22.83
CA CYS A 16 30.85 2.18 22.46
C CYS A 16 30.93 1.32 23.73
N ASN A 17 29.79 1.00 24.34
CA ASN A 17 29.73 -0.13 25.26
C ASN A 17 29.82 -1.42 24.45
N LYS A 18 30.92 -2.17 24.64
CA LYS A 18 30.98 -3.58 24.26
C LYS A 18 29.85 -4.31 24.99
N TYR A 19 28.88 -4.81 24.25
CA TYR A 19 27.90 -5.75 24.80
C TYR A 19 28.54 -7.13 24.88
N GLU A 20 28.67 -7.63 26.11
CA GLU A 20 28.90 -9.05 26.37
C GLU A 20 27.68 -9.85 25.91
N GLU A 21 27.97 -10.94 25.20
CA GLU A 21 26.99 -11.91 24.74
C GLU A 21 26.49 -12.72 25.95
N LYS A 22 25.40 -12.25 26.59
CA LYS A 22 24.64 -13.06 27.54
C LYS A 22 23.48 -13.72 26.81
N ASN A 23 23.59 -15.04 26.76
CA ASN A 23 22.65 -16.02 26.24
C ASN A 23 21.33 -15.96 27.04
N ASP A 24 20.50 -14.97 26.76
CA ASP A 24 19.14 -14.90 27.28
C ASP A 24 18.16 -15.35 26.21
N ARG A 25 17.40 -16.37 26.61
CA ARG A 25 16.38 -17.09 25.83
C ARG A 25 15.61 -16.13 24.94
N ILE A 26 15.75 -16.35 23.63
CA ILE A 26 14.88 -15.79 22.60
C ILE A 26 13.44 -16.10 23.02
N LYS A 27 12.76 -15.12 23.62
CA LYS A 27 11.30 -15.04 23.53
C LYS A 27 11.04 -14.94 22.04
N LYS A 28 10.51 -16.02 21.45
CA LYS A 28 9.92 -16.00 20.13
C LYS A 28 8.92 -14.86 20.11
N VAL A 29 9.35 -13.71 19.60
CA VAL A 29 8.42 -12.82 18.92
C VAL A 29 7.96 -13.69 17.77
N ASP A 30 6.71 -14.12 17.82
CA ASP A 30 6.03 -14.77 16.70
C ASP A 30 6.05 -13.79 15.55
N THR A 31 7.18 -13.77 14.84
CA THR A 31 7.22 -13.43 13.45
C THR A 31 6.37 -14.53 12.85
N LEU A 32 5.09 -14.24 12.68
CA LEU A 32 4.21 -14.91 11.74
C LEU A 32 4.93 -14.83 10.39
N ALA A 33 5.87 -15.74 10.18
CA ALA A 33 6.20 -16.27 8.88
C ALA A 33 4.86 -16.86 8.41
N ILE A 34 4.04 -15.99 7.82
CA ILE A 34 2.88 -16.42 7.06
C ILE A 34 3.49 -17.31 6.00
N ASP A 35 3.27 -18.61 6.14
CA ASP A 35 3.65 -19.58 5.15
C ASP A 35 2.98 -19.16 3.84
N THR A 36 3.75 -18.49 2.97
CA THR A 36 3.26 -18.00 1.68
C THR A 36 3.10 -19.15 0.69
N ASN A 37 3.45 -20.39 1.07
CA ASN A 37 3.51 -21.51 0.15
C ASN A 37 2.16 -22.16 -0.19
N THR A 38 1.04 -21.78 0.44
CA THR A 38 -0.28 -22.28 0.03
C THR A 38 -1.37 -21.22 0.22
N LEU A 39 -1.48 -20.29 -0.75
CA LEU A 39 -2.78 -19.64 -0.96
C LEU A 39 -3.66 -20.60 -1.76
N ASP A 40 -4.64 -21.20 -1.09
CA ASP A 40 -5.76 -21.81 -1.79
C ASP A 40 -6.83 -20.74 -2.03
N ILE A 41 -6.90 -20.22 -3.25
CA ILE A 41 -7.89 -19.21 -3.65
C ILE A 41 -9.33 -19.77 -3.65
N ASN A 42 -9.46 -21.11 -3.70
CA ASN A 42 -10.74 -21.80 -3.69
C ASN A 42 -11.18 -22.20 -2.28
N ASP A 43 -10.39 -21.89 -1.25
CA ASP A 43 -10.79 -22.13 0.14
C ASP A 43 -11.96 -21.22 0.53
N GLN A 44 -13.15 -21.81 0.60
CA GLN A 44 -14.38 -21.11 0.95
C GLN A 44 -14.29 -20.40 2.30
N LYS A 45 -13.58 -21.00 3.28
CA LYS A 45 -13.41 -20.40 4.60
C LYS A 45 -12.61 -19.09 4.55
N SER A 46 -11.50 -19.07 3.81
CA SER A 46 -10.71 -17.86 3.59
C SER A 46 -11.53 -16.76 2.91
N ASN A 47 -12.36 -17.13 1.93
CA ASN A 47 -13.23 -16.19 1.22
C ASN A 47 -14.33 -15.60 2.13
N ASP A 48 -14.94 -16.43 2.99
CA ASP A 48 -15.93 -15.97 3.98
C ASP A 48 -15.31 -15.05 5.05
N GLU A 49 -14.09 -15.36 5.51
CA GLU A 49 -13.34 -14.50 6.42
C GLU A 49 -13.02 -13.14 5.79
N LEU A 50 -12.58 -13.13 4.53
CA LEU A 50 -12.33 -11.91 3.75
C LEU A 50 -13.59 -11.05 3.64
N ASN A 51 -14.74 -11.65 3.33
CA ASN A 51 -16.00 -10.93 3.23
C ASN A 51 -16.44 -10.33 4.57
N LYS A 52 -16.35 -11.09 5.68
CA LYS A 52 -16.67 -10.57 7.02
C LYS A 52 -15.76 -9.41 7.42
N MET A 53 -14.48 -9.53 7.13
CA MET A 53 -13.47 -8.51 7.41
C MET A 53 -13.74 -7.19 6.67
N ILE A 54 -14.15 -7.28 5.41
CA ILE A 54 -14.54 -6.11 4.62
C ILE A 54 -15.77 -5.45 5.23
N LEU A 55 -16.76 -6.22 5.65
CA LEU A 55 -17.94 -5.68 6.34
C LEU A 55 -17.59 -4.99 7.66
N SER A 56 -16.52 -5.41 8.33
CA SER A 56 -16.04 -4.79 9.58
C SER A 56 -14.99 -3.70 9.39
N ASN A 57 -14.65 -3.33 8.15
CA ASN A 57 -13.59 -2.36 7.84
C ASN A 57 -12.22 -2.69 8.49
N ASP A 58 -11.87 -3.97 8.63
CA ASP A 58 -10.61 -4.35 9.27
C ASP A 58 -9.43 -4.21 8.28
N THR A 59 -8.76 -3.05 8.38
CA THR A 59 -7.64 -2.69 7.50
C THR A 59 -6.36 -3.50 7.76
N ILE A 60 -6.20 -4.12 8.93
CA ILE A 60 -5.00 -4.91 9.27
C ILE A 60 -5.08 -6.25 8.54
N ILE A 61 -6.22 -6.92 8.65
CA ILE A 61 -6.45 -8.20 7.97
C ILE A 61 -6.53 -7.96 6.45
N TYR A 62 -7.03 -6.81 6.00
CA TYR A 62 -7.00 -6.43 4.57
C TYR A 62 -5.57 -6.46 4.03
N LYS A 63 -4.65 -5.76 4.69
CA LYS A 63 -3.25 -5.68 4.29
C LYS A 63 -2.57 -7.04 4.33
N LYS A 64 -2.93 -7.89 5.31
CA LYS A 64 -2.41 -9.27 5.42
C LYS A 64 -2.80 -10.10 4.20
N TYR A 65 -4.09 -10.14 3.85
CA TYR A 65 -4.55 -10.90 2.69
C TYR A 65 -4.06 -10.31 1.38
N ARG A 66 -4.11 -8.98 1.23
CA ARG A 66 -3.49 -8.29 0.08
C ARG A 66 -2.06 -8.77 -0.12
N ARG A 67 -1.23 -8.76 0.93
CA ARG A 67 0.15 -9.26 0.85
C ARG A 67 0.18 -10.72 0.39
N LYS A 68 -0.63 -11.61 0.97
CA LYS A 68 -0.69 -13.04 0.62
C LYS A 68 -1.02 -13.26 -0.87
N TYR A 69 -2.06 -12.58 -1.39
CA TYR A 69 -2.45 -12.67 -2.80
C TYR A 69 -1.38 -12.10 -3.74
N MET A 70 -0.78 -10.96 -3.39
CA MET A 70 0.27 -10.33 -4.21
C MET A 70 1.54 -11.19 -4.26
N THR A 71 2.01 -11.73 -3.13
CA THR A 71 3.24 -12.53 -3.07
C THR A 71 3.09 -13.92 -3.67
N SER A 72 1.86 -14.41 -3.83
CA SER A 72 1.58 -15.70 -4.48
C SER A 72 1.28 -15.58 -5.98
N GLY A 73 1.33 -14.36 -6.54
CA GLY A 73 1.05 -14.13 -7.96
C GLY A 73 -0.44 -14.05 -8.32
N HIS A 74 -1.33 -14.08 -7.32
CA HIS A 74 -2.79 -14.05 -7.46
C HIS A 74 -3.37 -12.64 -7.24
N SER A 75 -2.68 -11.60 -7.71
CA SER A 75 -3.10 -10.21 -7.48
C SER A 75 -4.46 -9.89 -8.10
N LYS A 76 -4.79 -10.52 -9.24
CA LYS A 76 -6.04 -10.29 -9.98
C LYS A 76 -7.25 -10.84 -9.22
N GLU A 77 -7.10 -11.97 -8.56
CA GLU A 77 -8.12 -12.62 -7.75
C GLU A 77 -8.49 -11.79 -6.53
N PHE A 78 -7.59 -10.93 -6.06
CA PHE A 78 -7.85 -10.01 -4.94
C PHE A 78 -8.70 -8.78 -5.33
N ILE A 79 -8.96 -8.53 -6.62
CA ILE A 79 -9.63 -7.31 -7.08
C ILE A 79 -11.03 -7.13 -6.48
N TYR A 80 -11.78 -8.23 -6.35
CA TYR A 80 -13.12 -8.21 -5.76
C TYR A 80 -13.12 -7.64 -4.34
N TYR A 81 -12.18 -8.10 -3.52
CA TYR A 81 -12.02 -7.66 -2.13
C TYR A 81 -11.53 -6.22 -2.03
N ALA A 82 -10.66 -5.80 -2.95
CA ALA A 82 -10.22 -4.41 -3.03
C ALA A 82 -11.39 -3.47 -3.40
N ILE A 83 -12.21 -3.83 -4.39
CA ILE A 83 -13.40 -3.06 -4.78
C ILE A 83 -14.36 -2.93 -3.60
N LEU A 84 -14.70 -4.04 -2.94
CA LEU A 84 -15.62 -3.96 -1.80
C LEU A 84 -15.07 -3.09 -0.67
N MET A 85 -13.79 -3.22 -0.33
CA MET A 85 -13.17 -2.41 0.73
C MET A 85 -13.13 -0.91 0.35
N ALA A 86 -12.86 -0.60 -0.91
CA ALA A 86 -12.84 0.77 -1.41
C ALA A 86 -14.25 1.40 -1.41
N GLU A 87 -15.24 0.71 -1.97
CA GLU A 87 -16.58 1.24 -2.18
C GLU A 87 -17.43 1.23 -0.89
N LYS A 88 -17.31 0.20 -0.04
CA LYS A 88 -18.09 0.11 1.20
C LYS A 88 -17.51 0.92 2.34
N ASN A 89 -16.18 0.95 2.45
CA ASN A 89 -15.51 1.57 3.60
C ASN A 89 -14.78 2.86 3.25
N ASN A 90 -14.81 3.29 1.98
CA ASN A 90 -14.07 4.46 1.50
C ASN A 90 -12.59 4.39 1.94
N TYR A 91 -11.95 3.23 1.70
CA TYR A 91 -10.58 2.99 2.13
C TYR A 91 -9.57 3.38 1.04
N ALA A 92 -8.76 4.41 1.29
CA ALA A 92 -7.87 5.02 0.30
C ALA A 92 -6.87 4.02 -0.32
N GLU A 93 -6.30 3.14 0.49
CA GLU A 93 -5.34 2.13 0.01
C GLU A 93 -6.02 1.08 -0.87
N ALA A 94 -7.28 0.75 -0.63
CA ALA A 94 -8.01 -0.17 -1.48
C ALA A 94 -8.25 0.42 -2.88
N TYR A 95 -8.58 1.71 -2.98
CA TYR A 95 -8.61 2.40 -4.28
C TYR A 95 -7.25 2.35 -4.98
N ARG A 96 -6.15 2.57 -4.26
CA ARG A 96 -4.81 2.45 -4.83
C ARG A 96 -4.51 1.04 -5.32
N ASP A 97 -4.95 0.03 -4.60
CA ASP A 97 -4.73 -1.38 -4.94
C ASP A 97 -5.53 -1.81 -6.17
N ILE A 98 -6.76 -1.32 -6.34
CA ILE A 98 -7.53 -1.51 -7.57
C ILE A 98 -6.77 -0.92 -8.76
N ALA A 99 -6.24 0.29 -8.61
CA ALA A 99 -5.44 0.92 -9.65
C ALA A 99 -4.20 0.07 -10.00
N ASP A 100 -3.44 -0.43 -9.01
CA ASP A 100 -2.28 -1.33 -9.23
C ASP A 100 -2.67 -2.62 -9.96
N ILE A 101 -3.76 -3.27 -9.54
CA ILE A 101 -4.20 -4.54 -10.12
C ILE A 101 -4.65 -4.37 -11.58
N LEU A 102 -5.20 -3.20 -11.92
CA LEU A 102 -5.70 -2.89 -13.25
C LEU A 102 -4.66 -2.19 -14.16
N ASP A 103 -3.48 -1.81 -13.65
CA ASP A 103 -2.43 -1.07 -14.36
C ASP A 103 -1.65 -1.90 -15.39
N PHE A 104 -1.99 -3.19 -15.58
CA PHE A 104 -1.24 -4.06 -16.49
C PHE A 104 -1.62 -3.82 -17.96
N ALA A 105 -1.02 -2.78 -18.57
CA ALA A 105 -0.81 -2.72 -20.02
C ALA A 105 0.57 -3.29 -20.34
N LEU A 106 0.65 -4.32 -21.19
CA LEU A 106 1.92 -4.90 -21.64
C LEU A 106 2.69 -3.99 -22.62
N ASP A 107 2.00 -3.01 -23.21
CA ASP A 107 2.52 -2.24 -24.36
C ASP A 107 2.84 -0.77 -24.04
N ASP A 108 2.30 -0.20 -22.96
CA ASP A 108 2.63 1.13 -22.46
C ASP A 108 2.49 1.20 -20.92
N PRO A 109 3.59 1.22 -20.15
CA PRO A 109 3.55 1.30 -18.69
C PRO A 109 2.98 2.63 -18.15
N LEU A 110 2.50 3.52 -19.02
CA LEU A 110 1.98 4.85 -18.71
C LEU A 110 0.50 5.04 -19.07
N ALA A 111 -0.16 4.00 -19.59
CA ALA A 111 -1.59 4.01 -19.91
C ALA A 111 -2.36 3.05 -19.00
N TYR A 112 -3.11 3.61 -18.05
CA TYR A 112 -4.15 2.83 -17.35
C TYR A 112 -5.18 2.38 -18.39
N ASN A 113 -5.22 1.09 -18.70
CA ASN A 113 -6.14 0.51 -19.70
C ASN A 113 -7.62 0.63 -19.31
N SER A 114 -7.92 1.04 -18.07
CA SER A 114 -9.27 1.15 -17.55
C SER A 114 -9.54 2.56 -17.02
N GLN A 115 -10.66 3.14 -17.49
CA GLN A 115 -11.26 4.34 -16.92
C GLN A 115 -11.48 4.18 -15.41
N TYR A 116 -11.83 2.97 -14.95
CA TYR A 116 -12.01 2.68 -13.53
C TYR A 116 -10.68 2.67 -12.76
N ALA A 117 -9.60 2.17 -13.34
CA ALA A 117 -8.27 2.25 -12.72
C ALA A 117 -7.82 3.70 -12.53
N SER A 118 -8.01 4.53 -13.57
CA SER A 118 -7.75 5.97 -13.51
C SER A 118 -8.59 6.67 -12.44
N TYR A 119 -9.88 6.34 -12.38
CA TYR A 119 -10.79 6.81 -11.32
C TYR A 119 -10.25 6.44 -9.93
N CYS A 120 -9.90 5.18 -9.70
CA CYS A 120 -9.43 4.71 -8.40
C CYS A 120 -8.09 5.35 -8.00
N LEU A 121 -7.16 5.52 -8.93
CA LEU A 121 -5.89 6.21 -8.66
C LEU A 121 -6.14 7.66 -8.20
N LEU A 122 -6.97 8.41 -8.93
CA LEU A 122 -7.30 9.80 -8.59
C LEU A 122 -8.09 9.88 -7.28
N LYS A 123 -9.00 8.93 -7.02
CA LYS A 123 -9.75 8.86 -5.78
C LYS A 123 -8.82 8.66 -4.57
N ALA A 124 -7.87 7.72 -4.68
CA ALA A 124 -6.85 7.51 -3.66
C ALA A 124 -5.96 8.76 -3.43
N TYR A 125 -5.64 9.49 -4.49
CA TYR A 125 -4.91 10.76 -4.43
C TYR A 125 -5.70 11.86 -3.71
N GLU A 126 -6.98 12.04 -4.04
CA GLU A 126 -7.89 12.98 -3.39
C GLU A 126 -7.98 12.70 -1.88
N MET A 127 -7.92 11.42 -1.51
CA MET A 127 -7.89 10.92 -0.13
C MET A 127 -6.50 10.94 0.53
N LYS A 128 -5.50 11.54 -0.12
CA LYS A 128 -4.13 11.73 0.39
C LYS A 128 -3.35 10.43 0.68
N SER A 129 -3.64 9.34 -0.04
CA SER A 129 -2.77 8.15 -0.02
C SER A 129 -1.37 8.52 -0.53
N GLN A 130 -0.35 8.29 0.30
CA GLN A 130 1.03 8.59 -0.05
C GLN A 130 1.50 7.83 -1.30
N ARG A 131 1.04 6.58 -1.46
CA ARG A 131 1.34 5.75 -2.64
C ARG A 131 0.70 6.31 -3.91
N ALA A 132 -0.48 6.94 -3.81
CA ALA A 132 -1.15 7.56 -4.94
C ALA A 132 -0.52 8.89 -5.34
N ILE A 133 -0.04 9.69 -4.37
CA ILE A 133 0.58 11.00 -4.61
C ILE A 133 1.76 10.90 -5.58
N SER A 134 2.70 9.98 -5.34
CA SER A 134 3.84 9.81 -6.22
C SER A 134 3.42 9.41 -7.65
N SER A 135 2.44 8.51 -7.77
CA SER A 135 1.96 8.01 -9.06
C SER A 135 1.25 9.12 -9.86
N VAL A 136 0.37 9.90 -9.21
CA VAL A 136 -0.33 11.02 -9.84
C VAL A 136 0.63 12.14 -10.24
N ASN A 137 1.62 12.47 -9.41
CA ASN A 137 2.61 13.48 -9.75
C ASN A 137 3.41 13.09 -11.00
N TYR A 138 3.82 11.83 -11.10
CA TYR A 138 4.52 11.30 -12.26
C TYR A 138 3.65 11.31 -13.53
N VAL A 139 2.37 10.92 -13.43
CA VAL A 139 1.46 10.85 -14.59
C VAL A 139 1.03 12.24 -15.08
N TYR A 140 0.84 13.21 -14.19
CA TYR A 140 0.26 14.51 -14.52
C TYR A 140 1.25 15.67 -14.33
N THR A 141 1.68 15.91 -13.10
CA THR A 141 2.45 17.12 -12.71
C THR A 141 3.77 17.21 -13.45
N GLU A 142 4.57 16.14 -13.45
CA GLU A 142 5.88 16.09 -14.12
C GLU A 142 5.77 16.21 -15.64
N LYS A 143 4.59 15.91 -16.20
CA LYS A 143 4.29 16.05 -17.63
C LYS A 143 3.62 17.38 -17.96
N GLY A 144 3.54 18.33 -17.01
CA GLY A 144 2.91 19.64 -17.19
C GLY A 144 1.39 19.58 -17.38
N LYS A 145 0.74 18.47 -17.00
CA LYS A 145 -0.71 18.27 -17.12
C LYS A 145 -1.42 18.67 -15.83
N LYS A 146 -2.62 19.21 -15.96
CA LYS A 146 -3.53 19.42 -14.82
C LYS A 146 -4.05 18.08 -14.32
N ILE A 147 -4.08 17.90 -13.01
CA ILE A 147 -4.68 16.73 -12.36
C ILE A 147 -6.22 16.86 -12.46
N PRO A 148 -6.92 15.94 -13.14
CA PRO A 148 -8.39 15.89 -13.14
C PRO A 148 -8.93 15.38 -11.80
N SER A 149 -10.23 15.61 -11.53
CA SER A 149 -10.86 14.94 -10.40
C SER A 149 -11.20 13.49 -10.76
N SER A 150 -11.28 12.63 -9.75
CA SER A 150 -11.77 11.25 -9.93
C SER A 150 -13.15 11.24 -10.59
N SER A 151 -14.04 12.12 -10.13
CA SER A 151 -15.40 12.26 -10.67
C SER A 151 -15.44 12.65 -12.14
N SER A 152 -14.53 13.49 -12.63
CA SER A 152 -14.52 13.90 -14.05
C SER A 152 -14.07 12.78 -14.97
N ILE A 153 -13.36 11.77 -14.46
CA ILE A 153 -12.99 10.60 -15.24
C ILE A 153 -14.17 9.63 -15.36
N TYR A 154 -14.88 9.36 -14.28
CA TYR A 154 -15.92 8.30 -14.27
C TYR A 154 -17.33 8.80 -14.66
N CYS A 155 -17.66 10.06 -14.38
CA CYS A 155 -19.00 10.60 -14.59
C CYS A 155 -19.18 11.36 -15.92
N ASN A 156 -18.16 11.42 -16.78
CA ASN A 156 -18.31 12.01 -18.11
C ASN A 156 -19.12 11.06 -19.01
N LYS A 157 -20.40 11.41 -19.21
CA LYS A 157 -21.25 10.93 -20.31
C LYS A 157 -21.16 11.91 -21.48
#